data_AF-X1B097-F1
#
_entry.id   AF-X1B097-F1
#
_cell.length_a   1.000
_cell.length_b   1.000
_cell.length_c   1.000
_cell.angle_alpha   90.00
_cell.angle_beta   90.00
_cell.angle_gamma   90.00
#
_symmetry.space_group_name_H-M   'P 1'
#
loop_
_entity.id
_entity.type
_entity.pdbx_description
1 polymer ?
#
loop_
_entity_poly.entity_id
_entity_poly.type
_entity_poly.pdbx_seq_one_letter_code
_entity_poly.pdbx_strand_id
1 'polypeptide(L)'
;YEKIIDDKIEQLNSLLLGTEEYLATLTRRGETQRIPEVLENQNQEINRFVEETNKRIGFIKHFKEFLEFKERETIIPQIEKSISKWDGVVAGLSKKLKELSKKF
;
A
#
# COMPACT_ATOMS: atom_id res chain seq x y z
N TYR A 1 -15.82 6.45 0.78
CA TYR A 1 -14.80 5.50 1.30
C TYR A 1 -13.98 4.89 0.19
N GLU A 2 -14.61 4.41 -0.89
CA GLU A 2 -13.92 3.84 -2.05
C GLU A 2 -12.81 4.75 -2.61
N LYS A 3 -13.10 6.03 -2.89
CA LYS A 3 -12.08 7.00 -3.35
C LYS A 3 -10.87 7.11 -2.41
N ILE A 4 -11.10 7.13 -1.08
CA ILE A 4 -10.01 7.24 -0.10
C ILE A 4 -9.09 6.02 -0.18
N ILE A 5 -9.68 4.83 -0.31
CA ILE A 5 -8.89 3.60 -0.46
C ILE A 5 -8.21 3.56 -1.81
N ASP A 6 -8.88 3.97 -2.88
CA ASP A 6 -8.34 3.98 -4.23
C ASP A 6 -7.13 4.91 -4.35
N ASP A 7 -7.23 6.12 -3.79
CA ASP A 7 -6.11 7.07 -3.71
C ASP A 7 -4.91 6.46 -2.95
N LYS A 8 -5.17 5.63 -1.92
CA LYS A 8 -4.12 4.95 -1.16
C LYS A 8 -3.49 3.79 -1.92
N ILE A 9 -4.28 3.05 -2.69
CA ILE A 9 -3.79 2.01 -3.59
C ILE A 9 -2.93 2.63 -4.71
N GLU A 10 -3.37 3.76 -5.27
CA GLU A 10 -2.63 4.49 -6.30
C GLU A 10 -1.28 5.01 -5.78
N GLN A 11 -1.27 5.58 -4.57
CA GLN A 11 -0.03 6.01 -3.89
C GLN A 11 0.93 4.84 -3.68
N LEU A 12 0.44 3.70 -3.20
CA LEU A 12 1.27 2.50 -3.01
C LEU A 12 1.85 1.99 -4.33
N ASN A 13 1.03 1.94 -5.38
CA ASN A 13 1.49 1.52 -6.71
C ASN A 13 2.53 2.49 -7.28
N SER A 14 2.36 3.80 -7.03
CA SER A 14 3.32 4.83 -7.45
C SER A 14 4.67 4.67 -6.74
N LEU A 15 4.68 4.36 -5.44
CA LEU A 15 5.91 4.07 -4.69
C LEU A 15 6.64 2.83 -5.26
N LEU A 16 5.89 1.76 -5.55
CA LEU A 16 6.46 0.54 -6.13
C LEU A 16 7.05 0.80 -7.51
N LEU A 17 6.32 1.51 -8.38
CA LEU A 17 6.78 1.84 -9.73
C LEU A 17 8.01 2.74 -9.70
N GLY A 18 8.00 3.80 -8.90
CA GLY A 18 9.13 4.72 -8.75
C GLY A 18 10.38 4.01 -8.22
N THR A 19 10.20 3.06 -7.29
CA THR A 19 11.31 2.20 -6.81
C THR A 19 11.90 1.38 -7.96
N GLU A 20 11.05 0.72 -8.75
CA GLU A 20 11.49 -0.11 -9.87
C GLU A 20 12.25 0.71 -10.94
N GLU A 21 11.73 1.88 -11.30
CA GLU A 21 12.36 2.79 -12.26
C GLU A 21 13.72 3.29 -11.78
N TYR A 22 13.81 3.61 -10.48
CA TYR A 22 15.06 4.07 -9.89
C TYR A 22 16.11 2.94 -9.84
N LEU A 23 15.73 1.74 -9.41
CA LEU A 23 16.62 0.57 -9.42
C LEU A 23 17.09 0.24 -10.84
N ALA A 24 16.19 0.27 -11.84
CA ALA A 24 16.56 0.08 -13.24
C ALA A 24 17.56 1.13 -13.73
N THR A 25 17.44 2.37 -13.26
CA THR A 25 18.40 3.43 -13.56
C THR A 25 19.77 3.15 -12.95
N LEU A 26 19.83 2.70 -11.69
CA LEU A 26 21.09 2.33 -11.04
C LEU A 26 21.79 1.17 -11.77
N THR A 27 21.04 0.13 -12.15
CA THR A 27 21.57 -0.98 -12.95
C THR A 27 22.13 -0.51 -14.28
N ARG A 28 21.40 0.35 -15.01
CA ARG A 28 21.87 0.91 -16.31
C ARG A 28 23.13 1.76 -16.16
N ARG A 29 23.32 2.43 -15.02
CA ARG A 29 24.50 3.26 -14.73
C ARG A 29 25.67 2.46 -14.15
N GLY A 30 25.49 1.17 -13.88
CA GLY A 30 26.49 0.35 -13.21
C GLY A 30 26.67 0.67 -11.72
N GLU A 31 25.74 1.40 -11.10
CA GLU A 31 25.76 1.77 -9.68
C GLU A 31 25.15 0.67 -8.79
N THR A 32 25.45 -0.60 -9.09
CA THR A 32 24.82 -1.77 -8.45
C THR A 32 25.11 -1.86 -6.96
N GLN A 33 26.22 -1.28 -6.49
CA GLN A 33 26.56 -1.19 -5.07
C GLN A 33 25.53 -0.45 -4.22
N ARG A 34 24.71 0.42 -4.83
CA ARG A 34 23.67 1.20 -4.13
C ARG A 34 22.33 0.47 -4.03
N ILE A 35 22.13 -0.59 -4.83
CA ILE A 35 20.87 -1.33 -4.91
C ILE A 35 20.41 -1.88 -3.54
N PRO A 36 21.27 -2.51 -2.72
CA PRO A 36 20.84 -3.07 -1.44
C PRO A 36 20.29 -2.00 -0.48
N GLU A 37 21.00 -0.87 -0.36
CA GLU A 37 20.58 0.26 0.50
C GLU A 37 19.26 0.87 0.02
N VAL A 38 19.09 1.02 -1.29
CA VAL A 38 17.87 1.57 -1.89
C VAL A 38 16.69 0.63 -1.65
N LEU A 39 16.87 -0.67 -1.85
CA LEU A 39 15.84 -1.67 -1.57
C LEU A 39 15.44 -1.69 -0.09
N GLU A 40 16.41 -1.60 0.83
CA GLU A 40 16.13 -1.55 2.27
C GLU A 40 15.32 -0.30 2.64
N ASN A 41 15.78 0.88 2.22
CA ASN A 41 15.10 2.15 2.48
C ASN A 41 13.68 2.15 1.91
N GLN A 42 13.50 1.65 0.69
CA GLN A 42 12.19 1.60 0.04
C GLN A 42 11.26 0.57 0.69
N ASN A 43 11.78 -0.57 1.15
CA ASN A 43 11.00 -1.51 1.96
C ASN A 43 10.50 -0.85 3.26
N GLN A 44 11.36 -0.10 3.96
CA GLN A 44 10.97 0.60 5.18
C GLN A 44 9.93 1.69 4.91
N GLU A 45 10.09 2.48 3.85
CA GLU A 45 9.15 3.53 3.45
C GLU A 45 7.78 2.96 3.11
N ILE A 46 7.74 1.91 2.27
CA ILE A 46 6.51 1.21 1.88
C ILE A 46 5.81 0.59 3.09
N ASN A 47 6.56 -0.06 4.00
CA ASN A 47 6.00 -0.62 5.22
C ASN A 47 5.41 0.46 6.12
N ARG A 48 6.10 1.60 6.29
CA ARG A 48 5.59 2.74 7.06
C ARG A 48 4.30 3.29 6.46
N PHE A 49 4.23 3.43 5.14
CA PHE A 49 3.02 3.87 4.43
C PHE A 49 1.83 2.92 4.69
N VAL A 50 2.07 1.61 4.63
CA VAL A 50 1.05 0.59 4.89
C VAL A 50 0.60 0.64 6.35
N GLU A 51 1.52 0.74 7.31
CA GLU A 51 1.19 0.85 8.73
C GLU A 51 0.33 2.08 9.04
N GLU A 52 0.69 3.24 8.49
CA GLU A 52 -0.09 4.47 8.67
C GLU A 52 -1.49 4.32 8.06
N THR A 53 -1.58 3.74 6.86
CA THR A 53 -2.86 3.51 6.19
C THR A 53 -3.73 2.52 6.96
N ASN A 54 -3.13 1.46 7.51
CA ASN A 54 -3.83 0.50 8.36
C ASN A 54 -4.37 1.14 9.65
N LYS A 55 -3.61 2.06 10.27
CA LYS A 55 -4.12 2.83 11.43
C LYS A 55 -5.35 3.66 11.05
N ARG A 56 -5.31 4.35 9.91
CA ARG A 56 -6.45 5.13 9.40
C ARG A 56 -7.66 4.23 9.11
N ILE A 57 -7.46 3.06 8.51
CA ILE A 57 -8.52 2.07 8.30
C ILE A 57 -9.07 1.54 9.62
N GLY A 58 -8.21 1.34 10.63
CA GLY A 58 -8.63 0.99 11.99
C GLY A 58 -9.62 2.00 12.57
N PHE A 59 -9.36 3.30 12.40
CA PHE A 59 -10.32 4.34 12.79
C PHE A 59 -11.63 4.24 12.01
N ILE A 60 -11.59 3.99 10.69
CA ILE A 60 -12.81 3.81 9.88
C ILE A 60 -13.63 2.60 10.39
N LYS A 61 -12.97 1.49 10.74
CA LYS A 61 -13.61 0.29 11.31
C LYS A 61 -14.28 0.61 12.65
N HIS A 62 -13.63 1.40 13.50
CA HIS A 62 -14.19 1.80 14.78
C HIS A 62 -15.38 2.75 14.63
N PHE A 63 -15.25 3.81 13.82
CA PHE A 63 -16.34 4.79 13.62
C PHE A 63 -17.55 4.21 12.90
N LYS A 64 -17.36 3.19 12.05
CA LYS A 64 -18.45 2.43 11.43
C LYS A 64 -19.48 1.93 12.46
N GLU A 65 -19.06 1.55 13.66
CA GLU A 65 -19.96 1.01 14.70
C GLU A 65 -20.93 2.07 15.24
N PHE A 66 -20.60 3.36 15.06
CA PHE A 66 -21.40 4.49 15.52
C PHE A 66 -22.35 5.05 14.44
N LEU A 67 -22.38 4.47 13.23
CA LEU A 67 -23.33 4.88 12.19
C LEU A 67 -24.78 4.59 12.62
N GLU A 68 -25.68 5.53 12.29
CA GLU A 68 -27.10 5.40 12.60
C GLU A 68 -27.72 4.19 11.90
N PHE A 69 -28.75 3.59 12.51
CA PHE A 69 -29.36 2.34 12.03
C PHE A 69 -29.74 2.35 10.54
N LYS A 70 -30.22 3.50 10.02
CA LYS A 70 -30.61 3.66 8.60
C LYS A 70 -29.41 3.72 7.64
N GLU A 71 -28.26 4.18 8.13
CA GLU A 71 -27.03 4.26 7.36
C GLU A 71 -26.28 2.92 7.36
N ARG A 72 -26.54 2.05 8.35
CA ARG A 72 -25.86 0.76 8.47
C ARG A 72 -26.08 -0.15 7.28
N GLU A 73 -27.31 -0.29 6.77
CA GLU A 73 -27.61 -1.24 5.69
C GLU A 73 -26.99 -0.84 4.34
N THR A 74 -26.65 0.43 4.14
CA THR A 74 -26.14 0.96 2.87
C THR A 74 -24.66 1.33 2.92
N ILE A 75 -24.20 1.96 4.01
CA ILE A 75 -22.83 2.47 4.12
C ILE A 75 -21.87 1.38 4.59
N ILE A 76 -22.27 0.50 5.51
CA ILE A 76 -21.39 -0.57 6.03
C ILE A 76 -20.87 -1.48 4.91
N PRO A 77 -21.71 -2.00 4.00
CA PRO A 77 -21.22 -2.88 2.94
C PRO A 77 -20.20 -2.18 2.02
N GLN A 78 -20.37 -0.88 1.77
CA GLN A 78 -19.43 -0.10 0.96
C GLN A 78 -18.09 0.10 1.68
N ILE A 79 -18.13 0.37 2.99
CA ILE A 79 -16.93 0.46 3.83
C ILE A 79 -16.19 -0.89 3.82
N GLU A 80 -16.90 -1.99 4.06
CA GLU A 80 -16.32 -3.34 4.09
C GLU A 80 -15.69 -3.71 2.75
N LYS A 81 -16.42 -3.47 1.64
CA LYS A 81 -15.89 -3.70 0.29
C LYS A 81 -14.60 -2.91 0.05
N SER A 82 -14.58 -1.63 0.45
CA SER A 82 -13.40 -0.77 0.29
C SER A 82 -12.22 -1.29 1.14
N ILE A 83 -12.48 -1.69 2.38
CA ILE A 83 -11.45 -2.26 3.28
C ILE A 83 -10.90 -3.58 2.71
N SER A 84 -11.77 -4.49 2.26
CA SER A 84 -11.34 -5.75 1.67
C SER A 84 -10.50 -5.56 0.41
N LYS A 85 -10.78 -4.50 -0.38
CA LYS A 85 -9.95 -4.12 -1.52
C LYS A 85 -8.52 -3.77 -1.09
N TRP A 86 -8.39 -2.95 -0.04
CA TRP A 86 -7.08 -2.60 0.52
C TRP A 86 -6.35 -3.82 1.08
N ASP A 87 -7.04 -4.63 1.91
CA ASP A 87 -6.45 -5.82 2.54
C ASP A 87 -5.93 -6.81 1.48
N GLY A 88 -6.65 -6.97 0.36
CA GLY A 88 -6.20 -7.77 -0.78
C GLY A 88 -4.92 -7.26 -1.45
N VAL A 89 -4.77 -5.93 -1.57
CA VAL A 89 -3.55 -5.31 -2.12
C VAL A 89 -2.36 -5.51 -1.19
N VAL A 90 -2.54 -5.29 0.11
CA VAL A 90 -1.48 -5.45 1.13
C VAL A 90 -1.03 -6.90 1.24
N ALA A 91 -1.95 -7.87 1.15
CA ALA A 91 -1.60 -9.29 1.18
C ALA A 91 -0.62 -9.69 0.05
N GLY A 92 -0.71 -9.05 -1.12
CA GLY A 92 0.19 -9.27 -2.25
C GLY A 92 1.52 -8.50 -2.16
N LEU A 93 1.65 -7.53 -1.27
CA LEU A 93 2.77 -6.60 -1.23
C LEU A 93 4.10 -7.29 -0.88
N SER A 94 4.10 -8.18 0.11
CA SER A 94 5.30 -8.93 0.51
C SER A 94 5.88 -9.73 -0.67
N LYS A 95 5.02 -10.31 -1.51
CA LYS A 95 5.44 -11.03 -2.72
C LYS A 95 6.06 -10.08 -3.73
N LYS A 96 5.42 -8.94 -4.01
CA LYS A 96 5.93 -7.93 -4.95
C LYS A 96 7.31 -7.39 -4.52
N LEU A 97 7.49 -7.09 -3.24
CA LEU A 97 8.78 -6.61 -2.71
C LEU A 97 9.88 -7.68 -2.84
N LYS A 98 9.56 -8.95 -2.59
CA LYS A 98 10.49 -10.07 -2.81
C LYS A 98 10.83 -10.25 -4.29
N GLU A 99 9.88 -10.08 -5.20
CA GLU A 99 10.12 -10.14 -6.64
C GLU A 99 11.02 -9.00 -7.10
N LEU A 100 10.79 -7.77 -6.59
CA LEU A 100 11.62 -6.61 -6.86
C LEU A 100 13.07 -6.83 -6.38
N SER A 101 13.25 -7.35 -5.17
CA SER A 101 14.57 -7.66 -4.61
C SER A 101 15.29 -8.81 -5.32
N LYS A 102 14.58 -9.69 -6.05
CA LYS A 102 15.22 -10.74 -6.86
C LYS A 102 15.60 -10.26 -8.25
N LYS A 103 14.93 -9.21 -8.74
CA LYS A 103 15.11 -8.67 -10.08
C LYS A 103 16.36 -7.80 -10.21
N PHE A 104 16.76 -7.14 -9.12
CA PHE A 104 17.89 -6.21 -9.04
C PHE A 104 18.95 -6.74 -8.07
#